data_AF-A0A3P0NC51-F1
#
_entry.id   AF-A0A3P0NC51-F1
#
_cell.length_a   1.000
_cell.length_b   1.000
_cell.length_c   1.000
_cell.angle_alpha   90.00
_cell.angle_beta   90.00
_cell.angle_gamma   90.00
#
_symmetry.space_group_name_H-M   'P 1'
#
loop_
_entity.id
_entity.type
_entity.pdbx_description
1 polymer ?
#
loop_
_entity_poly.entity_id
_entity_poly.type
_entity_poly.pdbx_seq_one_letter_code
_entity_poly.pdbx_strand_id
1 'polypeptide(L)'
;MTENNDAKNVLNMTAGTIGRDLLSALVLELKMLPDVWVKLSEKKQNDVIDRLRKRVDTSVKMAVHLIASDGRIVVQGDLDQITIKDGVKAVVKFGAHATNLHELYDASGKTVLVVVANPGEHTEGMDEVRGESDQRGLNLGGEYTADDGDGMNGLPTDDSDIVDAEFREVPQLGDGPTQAQVDEQYQAGRAAAEAGSAETDCPIMAGELCIAWVKGWKDWHDEQTDDDPLIGEVEAFVIAKQRVSVSLIQRHFRIGYNRAAQLVEALEKRGVVSAENDKGQRAVLKSAETEGDAA
;
A
#
# COMPACT_ATOMS: atom_id res chain seq x y z
N MET A 1 -19.10 -17.52 1.96
CA MET A 1 -18.79 -17.91 3.37
C MET A 1 -17.44 -17.33 3.75
N THR A 2 -17.33 -16.01 3.83
CA THR A 2 -16.04 -15.30 3.97
C THR A 2 -16.06 -14.29 5.12
N GLU A 3 -17.07 -14.34 6.00
CA GLU A 3 -17.28 -13.36 7.06
C GLU A 3 -16.75 -13.78 8.45
N ASN A 4 -15.95 -14.85 8.56
CA ASN A 4 -15.62 -15.42 9.87
C ASN A 4 -14.12 -15.51 10.22
N ASN A 5 -13.25 -14.82 9.46
CA ASN A 5 -11.82 -14.76 9.75
C ASN A 5 -11.37 -13.41 10.35
N ASP A 6 -12.05 -12.31 10.06
CA ASP A 6 -11.66 -10.99 10.59
C ASP A 6 -11.99 -10.85 12.08
N ALA A 7 -13.10 -11.44 12.56
CA ALA A 7 -13.46 -11.44 13.98
C ALA A 7 -12.51 -12.29 14.84
N LYS A 8 -11.85 -13.31 14.26
CA LYS A 8 -10.90 -14.18 14.99
C LYS A 8 -9.52 -13.56 15.17
N ASN A 9 -9.11 -12.63 14.30
CA ASN A 9 -7.83 -11.93 14.45
C ASN A 9 -7.89 -10.81 15.51
N VAL A 10 -9.08 -10.33 15.88
CA VAL A 10 -9.24 -9.33 16.95
C VAL A 10 -9.02 -9.94 18.34
N LEU A 11 -9.22 -11.25 18.50
CA LEU A 11 -9.19 -11.92 19.81
C LEU A 11 -7.81 -12.45 20.26
N ASN A 12 -6.79 -12.38 19.39
CA ASN A 12 -5.46 -12.95 19.66
C ASN A 12 -4.31 -11.92 19.53
N MET A 13 -4.55 -10.64 19.84
CA MET A 13 -3.47 -9.67 19.97
C MET A 13 -2.79 -9.87 21.32
N THR A 14 -1.55 -10.35 21.31
CA THR A 14 -0.69 -10.38 22.50
C THR A 14 0.12 -9.09 22.57
N ALA A 15 0.67 -8.73 23.73
CA ALA A 15 1.49 -7.51 23.87
C ALA A 15 2.61 -7.41 22.82
N GLY A 16 3.15 -8.56 22.37
CA GLY A 16 4.17 -8.62 21.32
C GLY A 16 3.65 -8.47 19.88
N THR A 17 2.34 -8.59 19.63
CA THR A 17 1.76 -8.50 18.28
C THR A 17 0.97 -7.22 18.02
N ILE A 18 0.67 -6.41 19.05
CA ILE A 18 -0.14 -5.17 18.92
C ILE A 18 0.40 -4.27 17.80
N GLY A 19 1.70 -3.99 17.78
CA GLY A 19 2.29 -3.11 16.77
C GLY A 19 2.21 -3.67 15.35
N ARG A 20 2.45 -4.97 15.18
CA ARG A 20 2.32 -5.67 13.89
C ARG A 20 0.87 -5.68 13.41
N ASP A 21 -0.06 -5.94 14.31
CA ASP A 21 -1.48 -6.08 13.99
C ASP A 21 -2.08 -4.70 13.65
N LEU A 22 -1.70 -3.64 14.39
CA LEU A 22 -2.05 -2.27 14.06
C LEU A 22 -1.50 -1.86 12.69
N LEU A 23 -0.21 -2.09 12.43
CA LEU A 23 0.41 -1.76 11.14
C LEU A 23 -0.25 -2.53 9.98
N SER A 24 -0.54 -3.81 10.18
CA SER A 24 -1.23 -4.64 9.18
C SER A 24 -2.63 -4.09 8.88
N ALA A 25 -3.34 -3.63 9.91
CA ALA A 25 -4.65 -3.00 9.78
C ALA A 25 -4.59 -1.67 9.02
N LEU A 26 -3.57 -0.83 9.27
CA LEU A 26 -3.34 0.40 8.52
C LEU A 26 -3.05 0.12 7.04
N VAL A 27 -2.16 -0.83 6.76
CA VAL A 27 -1.82 -1.24 5.39
C VAL A 27 -3.04 -1.78 4.65
N LEU A 28 -3.92 -2.52 5.33
CA LEU A 28 -5.15 -3.01 4.73
C LEU A 28 -6.07 -1.85 4.31
N GLU A 29 -6.24 -0.84 5.16
CA GLU A 29 -7.07 0.34 4.81
C GLU A 29 -6.49 1.10 3.62
N LEU A 30 -5.15 1.23 3.54
CA LEU A 30 -4.49 1.83 2.38
C LEU A 30 -4.73 1.03 1.09
N LYS A 31 -4.69 -0.30 1.16
CA LYS A 31 -4.99 -1.19 0.01
C LYS A 31 -6.44 -1.15 -0.43
N MET A 32 -7.36 -0.84 0.50
CA MET A 32 -8.80 -0.77 0.24
C MET A 32 -9.25 0.63 -0.22
N LEU A 33 -8.32 1.59 -0.39
CA LEU A 33 -8.65 2.91 -0.90
C LEU A 33 -9.14 2.80 -2.36
N PRO A 34 -10.30 3.40 -2.70
CA PRO A 34 -10.86 3.31 -4.05
C PRO A 34 -10.10 4.18 -5.07
N ASP A 35 -9.37 5.19 -4.61
CA ASP A 35 -8.50 6.05 -5.42
C ASP A 35 -7.42 6.66 -4.50
N VAL A 36 -6.44 7.36 -5.09
CA VAL A 36 -5.43 8.10 -4.34
C VAL A 36 -6.09 9.13 -3.41
N TRP A 37 -5.51 9.31 -2.21
CA TRP A 37 -6.05 10.15 -1.14
C TRP A 37 -6.56 11.51 -1.63
N VAL A 38 -5.74 12.20 -2.45
CA VAL A 38 -6.02 13.53 -3.01
C VAL A 38 -7.27 13.59 -3.88
N LYS A 39 -7.68 12.48 -4.49
CA LYS A 39 -8.88 12.39 -5.33
C LYS A 39 -10.12 11.94 -4.56
N LEU A 40 -9.96 11.50 -3.31
CA LEU A 40 -11.08 11.15 -2.46
C LEU A 40 -11.77 12.43 -2.00
N SER A 41 -13.11 12.41 -2.01
CA SER A 41 -13.83 13.51 -1.42
C SER A 41 -13.63 13.56 0.10
N GLU A 42 -13.81 14.70 0.73
CA GLU A 42 -13.72 14.93 2.17
C GLU A 42 -14.55 13.87 2.92
N LYS A 43 -15.76 13.58 2.44
CA LYS A 43 -16.61 12.52 2.98
C LYS A 43 -15.93 11.15 2.93
N LYS A 44 -15.36 10.77 1.79
CA LYS A 44 -14.66 9.48 1.63
C LYS A 44 -13.37 9.43 2.47
N GLN A 45 -12.66 10.55 2.59
CA GLN A 45 -11.49 10.67 3.46
C GLN A 45 -11.89 10.48 4.93
N ASN A 46 -12.96 11.14 5.37
CA ASN A 46 -13.52 10.98 6.71
C ASN A 46 -13.98 9.54 6.96
N ASP A 47 -14.62 8.87 5.99
CA ASP A 47 -15.00 7.47 6.12
C ASP A 47 -13.77 6.56 6.36
N VAL A 48 -12.63 6.85 5.72
CA VAL A 48 -11.37 6.13 5.95
C VAL A 48 -10.80 6.46 7.33
N ILE A 49 -10.75 7.74 7.69
CA ILE A 49 -10.23 8.21 8.98
C ILE A 49 -11.03 7.61 10.14
N ASP A 50 -12.35 7.54 10.02
CA ASP A 50 -13.22 6.98 11.06
C ASP A 50 -12.96 5.48 11.26
N ARG A 51 -12.69 4.73 10.18
CA ARG A 51 -12.30 3.32 10.29
C ARG A 51 -10.92 3.15 10.93
N LEU A 52 -9.96 3.98 10.54
CA LEU A 52 -8.64 4.02 11.16
C LEU A 52 -8.71 4.39 12.64
N ARG A 53 -9.51 5.41 13.00
CA ARG A 53 -9.74 5.84 14.38
C ARG A 53 -10.28 4.70 15.24
N LYS A 54 -11.29 3.97 14.75
CA LYS A 54 -11.84 2.79 15.45
C LYS A 54 -10.80 1.69 15.65
N ARG A 55 -9.94 1.42 14.66
CA ARG A 55 -8.88 0.41 14.76
C ARG A 55 -7.81 0.80 15.79
N VAL A 56 -7.39 2.07 15.77
CA VAL A 56 -6.42 2.61 16.74
C VAL A 56 -7.01 2.60 18.15
N ASP A 57 -8.24 3.09 18.34
CA ASP A 57 -8.94 3.09 19.63
C ASP A 57 -9.03 1.67 20.23
N THR A 58 -9.41 0.68 19.41
CA THR A 58 -9.45 -0.72 19.83
C THR A 58 -8.06 -1.21 20.27
N SER A 59 -7.03 -0.90 19.50
CA SER A 59 -5.65 -1.33 19.79
C SER A 59 -5.10 -0.68 21.06
N VAL A 60 -5.37 0.61 21.27
CA VAL A 60 -4.99 1.36 22.47
C VAL A 60 -5.72 0.81 23.69
N LYS A 61 -7.03 0.57 23.60
CA LYS A 61 -7.82 -0.07 24.66
C LYS A 61 -7.20 -1.39 25.09
N MET A 62 -6.88 -2.26 24.12
CA MET A 62 -6.26 -3.54 24.40
C MET A 62 -4.86 -3.41 25.01
N ALA A 63 -4.04 -2.48 24.51
CA ALA A 63 -2.70 -2.22 25.06
C ALA A 63 -2.78 -1.77 26.53
N VAL A 64 -3.66 -0.83 26.84
CA VAL A 64 -3.88 -0.36 28.22
C VAL A 64 -4.34 -1.51 29.11
N HIS A 65 -5.27 -2.34 28.63
CA HIS A 65 -5.73 -3.51 29.39
C HIS A 65 -4.62 -4.55 29.61
N LEU A 66 -3.77 -4.79 28.61
CA LEU A 66 -2.63 -5.70 28.72
C LEU A 66 -1.58 -5.18 29.71
N ILE A 67 -1.24 -3.90 29.66
CA ILE A 67 -0.32 -3.28 30.62
C ILE A 67 -0.92 -3.34 32.03
N ALA A 68 -2.20 -3.01 32.17
CA ALA A 68 -2.92 -3.07 33.45
C ALA A 68 -3.01 -4.50 34.01
N SER A 69 -3.04 -5.51 33.13
CA SER A 69 -3.12 -6.92 33.54
C SER A 69 -1.85 -7.41 34.23
N ASP A 70 -0.65 -6.97 33.80
CA ASP A 70 0.65 -7.30 34.42
C ASP A 70 0.76 -8.78 34.83
N GLY A 71 0.35 -9.68 33.92
CA GLY A 71 0.38 -11.14 34.11
C GLY A 71 -0.69 -11.73 35.04
N ARG A 72 -1.63 -10.91 35.54
CA ARG A 72 -2.75 -11.32 36.38
C ARG A 72 -3.93 -11.78 35.54
N ILE A 73 -4.78 -12.62 36.12
CA ILE A 73 -6.08 -12.94 35.55
C ILE A 73 -6.94 -11.68 35.58
N VAL A 74 -7.38 -11.24 34.40
CA VAL A 74 -8.27 -10.09 34.24
C VAL A 74 -9.60 -10.55 33.70
N VAL A 75 -10.66 -9.99 34.26
CA VAL A 75 -12.04 -10.12 33.79
C VAL A 75 -12.55 -8.71 33.52
N GLN A 76 -12.80 -8.40 32.25
CA GLN A 76 -13.22 -7.07 31.83
C GLN A 76 -14.74 -6.93 31.89
N GLY A 77 -15.22 -5.86 32.51
CA GLY A 77 -16.63 -5.50 32.54
C GLY A 77 -16.83 -3.99 32.67
N ASP A 78 -18.04 -3.55 32.35
CA ASP A 78 -18.43 -2.15 32.37
C ASP A 78 -18.98 -1.78 33.73
N LEU A 79 -18.45 -0.73 34.35
CA LEU A 79 -18.99 -0.19 35.59
C LEU A 79 -20.34 0.49 35.30
N ASP A 80 -21.43 -0.14 35.69
CA ASP A 80 -22.81 0.30 35.40
C ASP A 80 -23.37 1.22 36.49
N GLN A 81 -23.10 0.90 37.75
CA GLN A 81 -23.61 1.67 38.88
C GLN A 81 -22.62 1.68 40.04
N ILE A 82 -22.44 2.83 40.68
CA ILE A 82 -21.75 2.95 41.96
C ILE A 82 -22.72 3.53 43.00
N THR A 83 -22.86 2.84 44.14
CA THR A 83 -23.69 3.29 45.25
C THR A 83 -22.83 3.47 46.49
N ILE A 84 -22.87 4.67 47.07
CA ILE A 84 -22.12 5.03 48.27
C ILE A 84 -23.11 5.28 49.40
N LYS A 85 -23.13 4.39 50.40
CA LYS A 85 -23.89 4.55 51.65
C LYS A 85 -22.99 4.18 52.82
N ASP A 86 -23.13 2.97 53.37
CA ASP A 86 -22.29 2.41 54.44
C ASP A 86 -21.15 1.54 53.85
N GLY A 87 -20.44 2.11 52.87
CA GLY A 87 -19.48 1.42 52.01
C GLY A 87 -19.78 1.66 50.52
N VAL A 88 -18.87 1.23 49.67
CA VAL A 88 -18.98 1.38 48.21
C VAL A 88 -19.43 0.06 47.60
N LYS A 89 -20.58 0.07 46.91
CA LYS A 89 -21.03 -1.04 46.07
C LYS A 89 -20.91 -0.62 44.61
N ALA A 90 -20.11 -1.36 43.85
CA ALA A 90 -20.00 -1.24 42.41
C ALA A 90 -20.74 -2.40 41.73
N VAL A 91 -21.59 -2.08 40.77
CA VAL A 91 -22.22 -3.04 39.86
C VAL A 91 -21.44 -3.00 38.56
N VAL A 92 -20.74 -4.09 38.27
CA VAL A 92 -19.99 -4.26 37.03
C VAL A 92 -20.74 -5.26 36.16
N LYS A 93 -21.09 -4.85 34.93
CA LYS A 93 -21.71 -5.71 33.93
C LYS A 93 -20.63 -6.37 33.09
N PHE A 94 -20.65 -7.70 33.06
CA PHE A 94 -19.75 -8.48 32.22
C PHE A 94 -20.49 -8.93 30.97
N GLY A 95 -19.85 -8.80 29.81
CA GLY A 95 -20.39 -9.35 28.57
C GLY A 95 -20.54 -10.87 28.66
N ALA A 96 -21.53 -11.44 27.96
CA ALA A 96 -21.82 -12.88 27.98
C ALA A 96 -20.64 -13.77 27.52
N HIS A 97 -19.68 -13.19 26.81
CA HIS A 97 -18.48 -13.86 26.29
C HIS A 97 -17.18 -13.25 26.83
N ALA A 98 -17.22 -12.57 27.99
CA ALA A 98 -16.01 -12.02 28.56
C ALA A 98 -15.04 -13.15 28.94
N THR A 99 -13.76 -12.95 28.65
CA THR A 99 -12.69 -13.90 28.96
C THR A 99 -12.57 -14.09 30.48
N ASN A 100 -12.24 -15.30 30.92
CA ASN A 100 -12.01 -15.66 32.34
C ASN A 100 -13.22 -15.44 33.27
N LEU A 101 -14.45 -15.38 32.74
CA LEU A 101 -15.67 -15.18 33.54
C LEU A 101 -15.88 -16.31 34.57
N HIS A 102 -15.43 -17.54 34.26
CA HIS A 102 -15.41 -18.65 35.21
C HIS A 102 -14.57 -18.34 36.46
N GLU A 103 -13.40 -17.70 36.28
CA GLU A 103 -12.52 -17.34 37.39
C GLU A 103 -13.14 -16.27 38.29
N LEU A 104 -13.97 -15.38 37.72
CA LEU A 104 -14.75 -14.43 38.51
C LEU A 104 -15.77 -15.14 39.40
N TYR A 105 -16.47 -16.17 38.89
CA TYR A 105 -17.38 -16.96 39.71
C TYR A 105 -16.67 -17.66 40.87
N ASP A 106 -15.48 -18.20 40.61
CA ASP A 106 -14.65 -18.89 41.61
C ASP A 106 -14.00 -17.93 42.62
N ALA A 107 -13.97 -16.63 42.31
CA ALA A 107 -13.50 -15.56 43.19
C ALA A 107 -14.56 -15.07 44.18
N SER A 108 -15.79 -15.60 44.14
CA SER A 108 -16.86 -15.23 45.08
C SER A 108 -16.42 -15.40 46.53
N GLY A 109 -16.54 -14.33 47.32
CA GLY A 109 -16.12 -14.28 48.73
C GLY A 109 -14.62 -14.06 48.96
N LYS A 110 -13.81 -13.88 47.90
CA LYS A 110 -12.37 -13.55 47.99
C LYS A 110 -12.12 -12.06 47.75
N THR A 111 -10.96 -11.57 48.17
CA THR A 111 -10.51 -10.21 47.86
C THR A 111 -10.13 -10.11 46.38
N VAL A 112 -10.64 -9.07 45.71
CA VAL A 112 -10.35 -8.77 44.31
C VAL A 112 -9.76 -7.35 44.21
N LEU A 113 -8.87 -7.14 43.24
CA LEU A 113 -8.36 -5.81 42.89
C LEU A 113 -9.20 -5.24 41.75
N VAL A 114 -9.68 -4.01 41.90
CA VAL A 114 -10.36 -3.28 40.82
C VAL A 114 -9.35 -2.34 40.18
N VAL A 115 -9.07 -2.57 38.90
CA VAL A 115 -8.22 -1.69 38.09
C VAL A 115 -9.11 -0.92 37.13
N VAL A 116 -9.08 0.41 37.21
CA VAL A 116 -9.80 1.29 36.29
C VAL A 116 -8.83 1.70 35.20
N ALA A 117 -8.95 1.07 34.03
CA ALA A 117 -8.21 1.48 32.84
C ALA A 117 -9.00 2.60 32.13
N ASN A 118 -8.38 3.78 31.97
CA ASN A 118 -8.94 4.87 31.18
C ASN A 118 -8.22 4.98 29.83
N PRO A 119 -8.67 4.26 28.79
CA PRO A 119 -8.04 4.32 27.48
C PRO A 119 -8.19 5.69 26.80
N GLY A 120 -9.17 6.50 27.23
CA GLY A 120 -9.45 7.82 26.64
C GLY A 120 -8.29 8.81 26.79
N GLU A 121 -7.47 8.67 27.85
CA GLU A 121 -6.27 9.49 28.06
C GLU A 121 -5.20 9.28 26.98
N HIS A 122 -5.27 8.17 26.25
CA HIS A 122 -4.31 7.83 25.19
C HIS A 122 -4.86 8.04 23.78
N THR A 123 -6.10 8.52 23.65
CA THR A 123 -6.77 8.81 22.37
C THR A 123 -7.15 10.29 22.21
N GLU A 124 -6.69 11.16 23.11
CA GLU A 124 -6.93 12.60 23.03
C GLU A 124 -6.39 13.19 21.71
N GLY A 125 -7.12 14.13 21.11
CA GLY A 125 -6.77 14.74 19.83
C GLY A 125 -7.06 13.89 18.59
N MET A 126 -7.45 12.62 18.72
CA MET A 126 -7.79 11.79 17.55
C MET A 126 -8.99 12.31 16.74
N ASP A 127 -9.88 13.09 17.35
CA ASP A 127 -11.05 13.70 16.70
C ASP A 127 -10.71 14.95 15.88
N GLU A 128 -9.50 15.49 16.05
CA GLU A 128 -8.96 16.63 15.30
C GLU A 128 -8.45 16.19 13.92
N VAL A 129 -8.08 14.91 13.77
CA VAL A 129 -7.68 14.32 12.48
C VAL A 129 -8.94 14.16 11.61
N ARG A 130 -9.02 14.92 10.52
CA ARG A 130 -10.16 14.95 9.60
C ARG A 130 -9.69 15.03 8.15
N GLY A 131 -10.56 14.64 7.24
CA GLY A 131 -10.33 14.74 5.80
C GLY A 131 -10.15 16.19 5.38
N GLU A 132 -9.37 16.39 4.32
CA GLU A 132 -9.21 17.71 3.70
C GLU A 132 -10.51 18.09 2.98
N SER A 133 -10.88 19.37 3.05
CA SER A 133 -12.03 19.89 2.34
C SER A 133 -11.89 19.67 0.83
N ASP A 134 -12.98 19.27 0.19
CA ASP A 134 -13.09 19.08 -1.27
C ASP A 134 -12.73 20.34 -2.04
N GLN A 135 -12.99 21.49 -1.42
CA GLN A 135 -12.54 22.77 -1.90
C GLN A 135 -11.14 23.00 -1.35
N ARG A 136 -10.12 22.56 -2.11
CA ARG A 136 -8.84 23.25 -2.03
C ARG A 136 -9.15 24.72 -2.25
N GLY A 137 -8.95 25.55 -1.22
CA GLY A 137 -9.12 26.99 -1.35
C GLY A 137 -8.38 27.41 -2.61
N LEU A 138 -9.12 27.96 -3.57
CA LEU A 138 -8.52 28.54 -4.76
C LEU A 138 -7.66 29.67 -4.21
N ASN A 139 -6.35 29.43 -4.14
CA ASN A 139 -5.41 30.38 -3.56
C ASN A 139 -5.17 31.47 -4.61
N LEU A 140 -6.22 32.24 -4.86
CA LEU A 140 -6.19 33.53 -5.53
C LEU A 140 -5.60 34.46 -4.48
N GLY A 141 -4.28 34.60 -4.45
CA GLY A 141 -3.61 35.40 -3.44
C GLY A 141 -4.28 36.77 -3.30
N GLY A 142 -4.75 37.07 -2.09
CA GLY A 142 -5.33 38.36 -1.71
C GLY A 142 -6.70 38.67 -2.34
N GLU A 143 -7.65 39.08 -1.51
CA GLU A 143 -8.77 39.89 -2.00
C GLU A 143 -8.19 41.17 -2.59
N TYR A 144 -8.49 41.47 -3.87
CA TYR A 144 -8.23 42.79 -4.42
C TYR A 144 -8.95 43.82 -3.57
N THR A 145 -8.20 44.57 -2.78
CA THR A 145 -8.67 45.77 -2.10
C THR A 145 -8.72 46.92 -3.11
N ALA A 146 -9.59 47.90 -2.87
CA ALA A 146 -9.71 49.09 -3.72
C ALA A 146 -8.43 49.97 -3.74
N ASP A 147 -7.38 49.57 -3.00
CA ASP A 147 -6.05 50.17 -2.98
C ASP A 147 -5.03 49.39 -3.83
N ASP A 148 -5.41 48.22 -4.38
CA ASP A 148 -4.59 47.43 -5.32
C ASP A 148 -4.75 47.92 -6.78
N GLY A 149 -5.30 49.13 -6.96
CA GLY A 149 -5.40 49.83 -8.23
C GLY A 149 -4.17 50.69 -8.48
N ASP A 150 -3.04 50.07 -8.80
CA ASP A 150 -1.89 50.82 -9.29
C ASP A 150 -2.10 51.22 -10.77
N GLY A 151 -2.52 52.46 -10.96
CA GLY A 151 -2.11 53.21 -12.14
C GLY A 151 -3.06 53.19 -13.32
N MET A 152 -4.14 53.98 -13.23
CA MET A 152 -4.65 54.72 -14.40
C MET A 152 -5.34 56.01 -13.94
N ASN A 153 -4.59 56.85 -13.21
CA ASN A 153 -4.95 58.25 -13.03
C ASN A 153 -4.17 59.10 -14.04
N GLY A 154 -4.84 59.45 -15.14
CA GLY A 154 -4.39 60.45 -16.09
C GLY A 154 -3.71 59.88 -17.32
N LEU A 155 -4.43 59.92 -18.45
CA LEU A 155 -3.82 59.81 -19.78
C LEU A 155 -2.82 60.97 -19.97
N PRO A 156 -1.53 60.71 -20.27
CA PRO A 156 -0.68 61.69 -20.92
C PRO A 156 -1.04 61.71 -22.41
N THR A 157 -1.35 62.88 -22.93
CA THR A 157 -1.72 63.12 -24.33
C THR A 157 -0.48 63.33 -25.21
N ASP A 158 0.57 62.54 -25.05
CA ASP A 158 1.76 62.65 -25.89
C ASP A 158 2.21 61.27 -26.38
N ASP A 159 2.33 61.17 -27.70
CA ASP A 159 2.52 59.94 -28.48
C ASP A 159 4.00 59.49 -28.51
N SER A 160 4.79 59.87 -27.48
CA SER A 160 6.25 59.86 -27.53
C SER A 160 6.94 58.85 -26.61
N ASP A 161 6.19 58.05 -25.83
CA ASP A 161 6.76 57.06 -24.89
C ASP A 161 6.05 55.69 -24.94
N ILE A 162 5.74 55.21 -26.15
CA ILE A 162 5.40 53.80 -26.36
C ILE A 162 6.72 53.02 -26.37
N VAL A 163 7.05 52.41 -25.23
CA VAL A 163 8.11 51.39 -25.19
C VAL A 163 7.50 50.13 -25.79
N ASP A 164 7.87 49.79 -27.03
CA ASP A 164 7.56 48.50 -27.64
C ASP A 164 8.09 47.41 -26.70
N ALA A 165 7.19 46.76 -25.98
CA ALA A 165 7.53 45.62 -25.16
C ALA A 165 7.92 44.48 -26.10
N GLU A 166 9.22 44.29 -26.31
CA GLU A 166 9.72 43.07 -26.94
C GLU A 166 9.22 41.88 -26.12
N PHE A 167 8.39 41.07 -26.77
CA PHE A 167 7.83 39.85 -26.18
C PHE A 167 9.01 38.96 -25.78
N ARG A 168 9.31 38.88 -24.49
CA ARG A 168 10.31 37.95 -23.99
C ARG A 168 9.68 36.57 -24.08
N GLU A 169 10.11 35.80 -25.08
CA GLU A 169 9.75 34.39 -25.17
C GLU A 169 10.03 33.71 -23.83
N VAL A 170 8.99 33.13 -23.25
CA VAL A 170 9.13 32.20 -22.13
C VAL A 170 10.07 31.10 -22.63
N PRO A 171 11.14 30.73 -21.90
CA PRO A 171 12.01 29.64 -22.34
C PRO A 171 11.14 28.42 -22.61
N GLN A 172 11.10 27.95 -23.86
CA GLN A 172 10.51 26.67 -24.16
C GLN A 172 11.23 25.67 -23.25
N LEU A 173 10.47 24.98 -22.38
CA LEU A 173 11.01 23.86 -21.61
C LEU A 173 11.61 22.94 -22.66
N GLY A 174 12.93 22.86 -22.70
CA GLY A 174 13.66 22.40 -23.90
C GLY A 174 13.06 21.11 -24.44
N ASP A 175 13.05 20.98 -25.77
CA ASP A 175 12.70 19.73 -26.43
C ASP A 175 13.35 18.60 -25.62
N GLY A 176 12.54 17.66 -25.14
CA GLY A 176 13.00 16.55 -24.31
C GLY A 176 14.20 15.84 -24.93
N PRO A 177 14.84 14.91 -24.21
CA PRO A 177 15.99 14.17 -24.74
C PRO A 177 15.75 13.72 -26.19
N THR A 178 16.68 14.09 -27.05
CA THR A 178 16.63 13.74 -28.47
C THR A 178 16.55 12.22 -28.63
N GLN A 179 15.97 11.75 -29.73
CA GLN A 179 15.90 10.31 -29.99
C GLN A 179 17.30 9.65 -29.94
N ALA A 180 18.35 10.35 -30.39
CA ALA A 180 19.72 9.86 -30.30
C ALA A 180 20.18 9.63 -28.85
N GLN A 181 19.81 10.50 -27.91
CA GLN A 181 20.12 10.34 -26.49
C GLN A 181 19.31 9.20 -25.86
N VAL A 182 18.05 9.05 -26.27
CA VAL A 182 17.19 7.91 -25.85
C VAL A 182 17.81 6.59 -26.32
N ASP A 183 18.23 6.52 -27.58
CA ASP A 183 18.84 5.32 -28.16
C ASP A 183 20.20 5.00 -27.52
N GLU A 184 21.01 6.02 -27.23
CA GLU A 184 22.27 5.88 -26.50
C GLU A 184 22.05 5.27 -25.11
N GLN A 185 21.05 5.74 -24.36
CA GLN A 185 20.75 5.21 -23.04
C GLN A 185 20.17 3.80 -23.09
N TYR A 186 19.38 3.48 -24.10
CA TYR A 186 18.96 2.10 -24.36
C TYR A 186 20.17 1.16 -24.57
N GLN A 187 21.14 1.56 -25.38
CA GLN A 187 22.37 0.77 -25.57
C GLN A 187 23.21 0.68 -24.29
N ALA A 188 23.30 1.77 -23.52
CA ALA A 188 23.97 1.76 -22.23
C ALA A 188 23.32 0.78 -21.24
N GLY A 189 21.98 0.69 -21.25
CA GLY A 189 21.23 -0.30 -20.46
C GLY A 189 21.56 -1.74 -20.84
N ARG A 190 21.62 -2.03 -22.15
CA ARG A 190 22.05 -3.35 -22.65
C ARG A 190 23.48 -3.70 -22.25
N ALA A 191 24.41 -2.77 -22.42
CA ALA A 191 25.81 -2.97 -22.05
C ALA A 191 25.98 -3.18 -20.54
N ALA A 192 25.20 -2.48 -19.71
CA ALA A 192 25.20 -2.67 -18.26
C ALA A 192 24.65 -4.04 -17.86
N ALA A 193 23.59 -4.50 -18.52
CA ALA A 193 23.07 -5.86 -18.33
C ALA A 193 24.11 -6.92 -18.69
N GLU A 194 24.80 -6.75 -19.82
CA GLU A 194 25.90 -7.63 -20.25
C GLU A 194 27.07 -7.64 -19.25
N ALA A 195 27.37 -6.50 -18.64
CA ALA A 195 28.37 -6.37 -17.58
C ALA A 195 27.92 -6.92 -16.22
N GLY A 196 26.66 -7.36 -16.08
CA GLY A 196 26.09 -7.93 -14.85
C GLY A 196 25.63 -6.90 -13.81
N SER A 197 25.40 -5.65 -14.21
CA SER A 197 24.81 -4.62 -13.33
C SER A 197 23.33 -4.94 -13.02
N ALA A 198 22.86 -4.54 -11.84
CA ALA A 198 21.46 -4.70 -11.45
C ALA A 198 20.57 -3.60 -12.07
N GLU A 199 19.26 -3.85 -12.20
CA GLU A 199 18.29 -2.83 -12.67
C GLU A 199 18.32 -1.56 -11.79
N THR A 200 18.59 -1.72 -10.49
CA THR A 200 18.72 -0.62 -9.53
C THR A 200 19.94 0.28 -9.75
N ASP A 201 20.89 -0.17 -10.57
CA ASP A 201 22.11 0.59 -10.90
C ASP A 201 21.87 1.57 -12.06
N CYS A 202 20.62 1.75 -12.50
CA CYS A 202 20.24 2.76 -13.47
C CYS A 202 20.70 4.16 -13.00
N PRO A 203 21.45 4.91 -13.85
CA PRO A 203 21.99 6.20 -13.44
C PRO A 203 20.90 7.24 -13.26
N ILE A 204 21.13 8.21 -12.37
CA ILE A 204 20.19 9.32 -12.12
C ILE A 204 20.24 10.29 -13.30
N MET A 205 19.21 10.27 -14.14
CA MET A 205 19.06 11.11 -15.33
C MET A 205 17.59 11.52 -15.56
N ALA A 206 17.32 12.26 -16.64
CA ALA A 206 15.96 12.64 -17.02
C ALA A 206 15.07 11.39 -17.16
N GLY A 207 13.79 11.50 -16.78
CA GLY A 207 12.88 10.35 -16.69
C GLY A 207 12.79 9.54 -18.00
N GLU A 208 12.72 10.21 -19.14
CA GLU A 208 12.67 9.57 -20.46
C GLU A 208 13.94 8.76 -20.78
N LEU A 209 15.11 9.24 -20.36
CA LEU A 209 16.39 8.55 -20.52
C LEU A 209 16.51 7.34 -19.58
N CYS A 210 16.05 7.48 -18.32
CA CYS A 210 15.95 6.36 -17.37
C CYS A 210 15.09 5.22 -17.92
N ILE A 211 13.93 5.56 -18.51
CA ILE A 211 13.03 4.58 -19.11
C ILE A 211 13.74 3.84 -20.24
N ALA A 212 14.46 4.56 -21.11
CA ALA A 212 15.21 3.97 -22.21
C ALA A 212 16.29 2.99 -21.73
N TRP A 213 17.05 3.38 -20.70
CA TRP A 213 18.07 2.52 -20.09
C TRP A 213 17.48 1.25 -19.50
N VAL A 214 16.42 1.37 -18.70
CA VAL A 214 15.75 0.21 -18.08
C VAL A 214 15.17 -0.72 -19.14
N LYS A 215 14.63 -0.15 -20.23
CA LYS A 215 14.15 -0.95 -21.36
C LYS A 215 15.29 -1.75 -22.01
N GLY A 216 16.43 -1.12 -22.27
CA GLY A 216 17.60 -1.82 -22.80
C GLY A 216 18.10 -2.93 -21.88
N TRP A 217 18.18 -2.65 -20.57
CA TRP A 217 18.59 -3.64 -19.58
C TRP A 217 17.65 -4.87 -19.57
N LYS A 218 16.33 -4.65 -19.66
CA LYS A 218 15.32 -5.73 -19.68
C LYS A 218 15.37 -6.54 -20.97
N ASP A 219 15.45 -5.88 -22.12
CA ASP A 219 15.48 -6.54 -23.42
C ASP A 219 16.68 -7.52 -23.52
N TRP A 220 17.85 -7.16 -22.98
CA TRP A 220 19.00 -8.07 -22.93
C TRP A 220 18.76 -9.32 -22.06
N HIS A 221 18.13 -9.15 -20.88
CA HIS A 221 17.82 -10.27 -20.00
C HIS A 221 16.75 -11.20 -20.60
N ASP A 222 15.82 -10.62 -21.35
CA ASP A 222 14.80 -11.36 -22.07
C ASP A 222 15.42 -12.23 -23.17
N GLU A 223 16.31 -11.67 -23.99
CA GLU A 223 17.06 -12.43 -25.01
C GLU A 223 17.85 -13.58 -24.38
N GLN A 224 18.56 -13.34 -23.27
CA GLN A 224 19.33 -14.38 -22.57
C GLN A 224 18.44 -15.49 -21.98
N THR A 225 17.18 -15.16 -21.66
CA THR A 225 16.21 -16.15 -21.17
C THR A 225 15.64 -16.97 -22.33
N ASP A 226 15.40 -16.35 -23.49
CA ASP A 226 14.97 -17.05 -24.70
C ASP A 226 16.03 -18.01 -25.25
N ASP A 227 17.31 -17.71 -25.02
CA ASP A 227 18.47 -18.56 -25.33
C ASP A 227 18.79 -19.61 -24.24
N ASP A 228 18.01 -19.68 -23.15
CA ASP A 228 18.24 -20.70 -22.11
C ASP A 228 18.02 -22.11 -22.69
N PRO A 229 19.01 -23.02 -22.64
CA PRO A 229 18.89 -24.35 -23.24
C PRO A 229 17.75 -25.20 -22.64
N LEU A 230 17.29 -24.88 -21.42
CA LEU A 230 16.18 -25.58 -20.76
C LEU A 230 14.80 -25.06 -21.17
N ILE A 231 14.68 -23.93 -21.87
CA ILE A 231 13.38 -23.30 -22.18
C ILE A 231 12.44 -24.27 -22.92
N GLY A 232 12.95 -25.03 -23.89
CA GLY A 232 12.17 -26.02 -24.64
C GLY A 232 11.75 -27.23 -23.82
N GLU A 233 12.64 -27.72 -22.94
CA GLU A 233 12.31 -28.84 -22.04
C GLU A 233 11.27 -28.44 -20.99
N VAL A 234 11.37 -27.22 -20.49
CA VAL A 234 10.46 -26.65 -19.49
C VAL A 234 9.10 -26.39 -20.12
N GLU A 235 9.03 -25.89 -21.36
CA GLU A 235 7.79 -25.75 -22.14
C GLU A 235 7.08 -27.11 -22.27
N ALA A 236 7.77 -28.13 -22.76
CA ALA A 236 7.21 -29.48 -22.91
C ALA A 236 6.72 -30.06 -21.58
N PHE A 237 7.47 -29.86 -20.49
CA PHE A 237 7.09 -30.31 -19.16
C PHE A 237 5.83 -29.59 -18.63
N VAL A 238 5.74 -28.27 -18.82
CA VAL A 238 4.59 -27.48 -18.39
C VAL A 238 3.33 -27.85 -19.17
N ILE A 239 3.45 -28.05 -20.49
CA ILE A 239 2.34 -28.52 -21.33
C ILE A 239 1.91 -29.93 -20.91
N ALA A 240 2.84 -30.84 -20.61
CA ALA A 240 2.51 -32.19 -20.18
C ALA A 240 1.84 -32.24 -18.79
N LYS A 241 2.27 -31.37 -17.85
CA LYS A 241 1.73 -31.35 -16.48
C LYS A 241 0.48 -30.48 -16.32
N GLN A 242 0.21 -29.59 -17.28
CA GLN A 242 -0.90 -28.61 -17.24
C GLN A 242 -0.90 -27.76 -15.95
N ARG A 243 0.26 -27.63 -15.29
CA ARG A 243 0.46 -26.88 -14.05
C ARG A 243 1.86 -26.28 -14.08
N VAL A 244 1.96 -25.01 -13.67
CA VAL A 244 3.23 -24.29 -13.65
C VAL A 244 3.36 -23.47 -12.37
N SER A 245 4.54 -23.54 -11.76
CA SER A 245 4.96 -22.64 -10.69
C SER A 245 6.49 -22.63 -10.64
N VAL A 246 7.07 -21.53 -10.16
CA VAL A 246 8.52 -21.37 -10.03
C VAL A 246 9.10 -22.54 -9.21
N SER A 247 8.49 -22.86 -8.07
CA SER A 247 8.88 -23.98 -7.21
C SER A 247 8.80 -25.35 -7.87
N LEU A 248 7.86 -25.56 -8.79
CA LEU A 248 7.73 -26.82 -9.53
C LEU A 248 8.91 -27.01 -10.49
N ILE A 249 9.26 -25.95 -11.22
CA ILE A 249 10.37 -25.96 -12.18
C ILE A 249 11.71 -26.10 -11.44
N GLN A 250 11.90 -25.38 -10.32
CA GLN A 250 13.10 -25.49 -9.48
C GLN A 250 13.37 -26.94 -9.07
N ARG A 251 12.35 -27.65 -8.60
CA ARG A 251 12.50 -29.03 -8.11
C ARG A 251 12.71 -30.03 -9.23
N HIS A 252 12.06 -29.83 -10.37
CA HIS A 252 12.15 -30.77 -11.50
C HIS A 252 13.47 -30.65 -12.24
N PHE A 253 13.87 -29.42 -12.57
CA PHE A 253 15.07 -29.12 -13.36
C PHE A 253 16.32 -28.83 -12.51
N ARG A 254 16.18 -28.81 -11.17
CA ARG A 254 17.27 -28.56 -10.20
C ARG A 254 18.01 -27.24 -10.45
N ILE A 255 17.25 -26.20 -10.75
CA ILE A 255 17.76 -24.85 -11.01
C ILE A 255 17.44 -23.89 -9.85
N GLY A 256 18.22 -22.80 -9.76
CA GLY A 256 17.99 -21.72 -8.79
C GLY A 256 16.67 -20.98 -9.02
N TYR A 257 16.20 -20.28 -7.98
CA TYR A 257 14.92 -19.55 -8.02
C TYR A 257 14.86 -18.53 -9.17
N ASN A 258 15.89 -17.69 -9.31
CA ASN A 258 15.91 -16.62 -10.32
C ASN A 258 15.80 -17.19 -11.74
N ARG A 259 16.56 -18.25 -12.04
CA ARG A 259 16.50 -18.92 -13.34
C ARG A 259 15.14 -19.56 -13.59
N ALA A 260 14.55 -20.19 -12.58
CA ALA A 260 13.20 -20.73 -12.70
C ALA A 260 12.13 -19.64 -12.90
N ALA A 261 12.27 -18.48 -12.24
CA ALA A 261 11.36 -17.35 -12.41
C ALA A 261 11.45 -16.77 -13.83
N GLN A 262 12.66 -16.53 -14.33
CA GLN A 262 12.91 -16.09 -15.70
C GLN A 262 12.30 -17.05 -16.73
N LEU A 263 12.50 -18.36 -16.58
CA LEU A 263 11.90 -19.37 -17.47
C LEU A 263 10.36 -19.32 -17.46
N VAL A 264 9.73 -19.06 -16.31
CA VAL A 264 8.26 -18.90 -16.23
C VAL A 264 7.79 -17.64 -16.94
N GLU A 265 8.52 -16.53 -16.80
CA GLU A 265 8.22 -15.27 -17.49
C GLU A 265 8.38 -15.41 -19.01
N ALA A 266 9.41 -16.13 -19.48
CA ALA A 266 9.57 -16.43 -20.90
C ALA A 266 8.42 -17.31 -21.45
N LEU A 267 7.94 -18.29 -20.66
CA LEU A 267 6.76 -19.09 -21.04
C LEU A 267 5.47 -18.26 -21.11
N GLU A 268 5.33 -17.22 -20.29
CA GLU A 268 4.23 -16.26 -20.37
C GLU A 268 4.32 -15.44 -21.67
N LYS A 269 5.49 -14.89 -21.99
CA LYS A 269 5.74 -14.13 -23.23
C LYS A 269 5.49 -14.96 -24.48
N ARG A 270 5.85 -16.25 -24.46
CA ARG A 270 5.61 -17.22 -25.55
C ARG A 270 4.16 -17.72 -25.62
N GLY A 271 3.27 -17.25 -24.75
CA GLY A 271 1.85 -17.63 -24.73
C GLY A 271 1.60 -19.08 -24.29
N VAL A 272 2.56 -19.72 -23.61
CA VAL A 272 2.39 -21.07 -23.05
C VAL A 272 1.64 -21.01 -21.73
N VAL A 273 1.81 -19.91 -20.99
CA VAL A 273 1.32 -19.73 -19.63
C VAL A 273 0.60 -18.37 -19.53
N SER A 274 -0.45 -18.28 -18.72
CA SER A 274 -1.16 -17.03 -18.47
C SER A 274 -0.35 -16.08 -17.58
N ALA A 275 -0.72 -14.80 -17.63
CA ALA A 275 -0.36 -13.86 -16.58
C ALA A 275 -0.76 -14.40 -15.19
N GLU A 276 -0.04 -13.92 -14.19
CA GLU A 276 -0.28 -14.25 -12.80
C GLU A 276 -1.65 -13.72 -12.34
N ASN A 277 -2.48 -14.58 -11.76
CA ASN A 277 -3.77 -14.17 -11.21
C ASN A 277 -3.64 -13.55 -9.80
N ASP A 278 -4.73 -13.02 -9.25
CA ASP A 278 -4.78 -12.40 -7.91
C ASP A 278 -4.31 -13.31 -6.75
N LYS A 279 -4.14 -14.61 -6.99
CA LYS A 279 -3.66 -15.61 -6.03
C LYS A 279 -2.23 -16.07 -6.29
N GLY A 280 -1.52 -15.44 -7.22
CA GLY A 280 -0.16 -15.80 -7.60
C GLY A 280 -0.07 -17.08 -8.44
N GLN A 281 -1.16 -17.49 -9.08
CA GLN A 281 -1.23 -18.73 -9.87
C GLN A 281 -1.28 -18.42 -11.35
N ARG A 282 -0.66 -19.29 -12.14
CA ARG A 282 -0.58 -19.20 -13.59
C ARG A 282 -1.22 -20.45 -14.22
N ALA A 283 -2.00 -20.27 -15.27
CA ALA A 283 -2.65 -21.35 -16.01
C ALA A 283 -1.88 -21.68 -17.28
N VAL A 284 -1.87 -22.94 -17.71
CA VAL A 284 -1.24 -23.35 -18.98
C VAL A 284 -2.25 -23.15 -20.11
N LEU A 285 -1.84 -22.43 -21.14
CA LEU A 285 -2.69 -22.02 -22.26
C LEU A 285 -2.58 -22.96 -23.47
N LYS A 286 -1.46 -23.70 -23.61
CA LYS A 286 -1.28 -24.70 -24.67
C LYS A 286 -1.68 -26.10 -24.19
N SER A 287 -2.51 -26.78 -24.98
CA SER A 287 -2.85 -28.20 -24.82
C SER A 287 -1.98 -29.08 -25.74
N ALA A 288 -1.73 -30.33 -25.34
CA ALA A 288 -0.83 -31.26 -26.03
C ALA A 288 -1.33 -31.79 -27.40
N GLU A 289 -2.35 -31.17 -28.00
CA GLU A 289 -2.99 -31.62 -29.24
C GLU A 289 -3.28 -30.44 -30.17
N THR A 290 -2.26 -30.01 -30.92
CA THR A 290 -2.43 -29.34 -32.23
C THR A 290 -1.25 -29.71 -33.15
N GLU A 291 -1.08 -30.99 -33.43
CA GLU A 291 -0.45 -31.46 -34.68
C GLU A 291 -1.50 -32.30 -35.41
N GLY A 292 -2.24 -31.66 -36.33
CA GLY A 292 -3.25 -32.34 -37.13
C GLY A 292 -4.35 -31.43 -37.64
N ASP A 293 -4.04 -30.51 -38.56
CA ASP A 293 -4.75 -30.42 -39.84
C ASP A 293 -4.08 -29.37 -40.75
N ALA A 294 -3.27 -29.86 -41.69
CA ALA A 294 -2.91 -29.14 -42.90
C ALA A 294 -2.85 -30.19 -44.02
N ALA A 295 -4.02 -30.45 -44.61
CA ALA A 295 -4.18 -31.08 -45.91
C ALA A 295 -4.48 -30.01 -46.95
#